data_AF-A0A2X2BFB0-F1
#
_entry.id   AF-A0A2X2BFB0-F1
#
_cell.length_a   1.000
_cell.length_b   1.000
_cell.length_c   1.000
_cell.angle_alpha   90.00
_cell.angle_beta   90.00
_cell.angle_gamma   90.00
#
_symmetry.space_group_name_H-M   'P 1'
#
loop_
_entity.id
_entity.type
_entity.pdbx_description
1 polymer ?
#
loop_
_entity_poly.entity_id
_entity_poly.type
_entity_poly.pdbx_seq_one_letter_code
_entity_poly.pdbx_strand_id
1 'polypeptide(L)' 'MAFSWGGFESLILGYHPNDIKAMRQYDTQPTLAGTLFRVHIGLENIDDLIEDLEQAFLRISD' A
#
# COMPACT_ATOMS: atom_id res chain seq x y z
N MET A 1 9.16 -10.17 -0.78
CA MET A 1 10.03 -8.96 -0.74
C MET A 1 10.01 -8.33 -2.12
N ALA A 2 9.44 -7.15 -2.26
CA ALA A 2 9.57 -6.32 -3.46
C ALA A 2 9.43 -4.85 -3.05
N PHE A 3 10.46 -4.04 -3.30
CA PHE A 3 10.48 -2.62 -2.92
C PHE A 3 10.31 -1.69 -4.14
N SER A 4 10.55 -2.22 -5.35
CA SER A 4 10.48 -1.52 -6.62
C SER A 4 9.04 -1.42 -7.14
N TRP A 5 8.88 -1.07 -8.41
CA TRP A 5 7.64 -0.96 -9.18
C TRP A 5 7.99 -0.85 -10.67
N GLY A 6 6.99 -0.89 -11.56
CA GLY A 6 7.17 -0.77 -13.01
C GLY A 6 7.42 -2.08 -13.76
N GLY A 7 7.39 -3.22 -13.06
CA GLY A 7 7.43 -4.55 -13.67
C GLY A 7 6.05 -5.05 -14.07
N PHE A 8 6.01 -6.26 -14.64
CA PHE A 8 4.78 -6.93 -15.04
C PHE A 8 3.94 -7.46 -13.87
N GLU A 9 4.55 -7.61 -12.69
CA GLU A 9 3.90 -8.11 -11.49
C GLU A 9 3.38 -6.96 -10.62
N SER A 10 2.17 -7.11 -10.09
CA SER A 10 1.58 -6.23 -9.10
C SER A 10 2.32 -6.32 -7.76
N LEU A 11 2.59 -5.18 -7.15
CA LEU A 11 3.32 -5.08 -5.88
C LEU A 11 2.57 -4.19 -4.90
N ILE A 12 2.62 -4.54 -3.61
CA ILE A 12 2.03 -3.75 -2.53
C ILE A 12 2.99 -3.58 -1.36
N LEU A 13 3.02 -2.37 -0.78
CA LEU A 13 3.81 -2.03 0.39
C LEU A 13 2.94 -1.29 1.42
N GLY A 14 3.00 -1.71 2.67
CA GLY A 14 2.36 -1.03 3.80
C GLY A 14 3.35 -0.17 4.59
N TYR A 15 2.92 1.02 4.98
CA TYR A 15 3.66 1.94 5.84
C TYR A 15 2.76 2.42 6.99
N HIS A 16 3.19 2.21 8.22
CA HIS A 16 2.50 2.78 9.37
C HIS A 16 2.85 4.27 9.53
N PRO A 17 2.00 5.07 10.20
CA PRO A 17 2.28 6.49 10.46
C PRO A 17 3.66 6.74 11.06
N ASN A 18 4.12 5.87 11.97
CA ASN A 18 5.41 6.02 12.63
C ASN A 18 6.59 5.76 11.67
N ASP A 19 6.44 4.85 10.71
CA ASP A 19 7.47 4.59 9.70
C ASP A 19 7.67 5.82 8.82
N ILE A 20 6.57 6.44 8.38
CA ILE A 20 6.60 7.65 7.56
C ILE A 20 7.23 8.81 8.34
N LYS A 21 6.85 9.00 9.60
CA LYS A 21 7.43 10.03 10.48
C LYS A 21 8.92 9.84 10.71
N ALA A 22 9.41 8.60 10.80
CA ALA A 22 10.83 8.32 10.94
C ALA A 22 11.62 8.62 9.66
N MET A 23 11.00 8.48 8.49
CA MET A 23 11.66 8.69 7.18
C MET A 23 11.59 10.14 6.67
N ARG A 24 10.72 10.98 7.23
CA ARG A 24 10.47 12.35 6.75
C ARG A 24 10.39 13.34 7.91
N GLN A 25 11.26 14.35 7.85
CA GLN A 25 11.16 15.52 8.71
C GLN A 25 10.38 16.60 7.98
N TYR A 26 9.31 17.07 8.60
CA TYR A 26 8.48 18.18 8.11
C TYR A 26 8.56 19.32 9.12
N ASP A 27 8.60 20.57 8.65
CA ASP A 27 8.54 21.74 9.52
C ASP A 27 7.27 21.77 10.37
N THR A 28 6.17 21.21 9.86
CA THR A 28 4.95 20.93 10.59
C THR A 28 4.56 19.48 10.35
N GLN A 29 4.45 18.69 11.42
CA GLN A 29 4.21 17.26 11.27
C GLN A 29 2.75 16.99 10.87
N PRO A 30 2.49 16.32 9.74
CA PRO A 30 1.14 16.04 9.30
C PRO A 30 0.45 15.06 10.26
N THR A 31 -0.86 15.22 10.42
CA THR A 31 -1.68 14.22 11.10
C THR A 31 -1.90 13.06 10.13
N LEU A 32 -1.20 11.96 10.39
CA LEU A 32 -1.34 10.71 9.64
C LEU A 32 -2.25 9.76 10.41
N ALA A 33 -3.31 9.29 9.76
CA ALA A 33 -4.25 8.32 10.31
C ALA A 33 -4.34 7.10 9.39
N GLY A 34 -4.50 5.91 9.99
CA GLY A 34 -4.51 4.64 9.25
C GLY A 34 -3.14 4.19 8.73
N THR A 35 -3.11 3.02 8.10
CA THR A 35 -1.93 2.47 7.41
C THR A 35 -1.96 2.91 5.95
N LEU A 36 -0.85 3.45 5.44
CA LEU A 36 -0.72 3.80 4.03
C LEU A 36 -0.30 2.57 3.23
N PHE A 37 -1.04 2.22 2.19
CA PHE A 37 -0.63 1.21 1.22
C PHE A 37 -0.25 1.87 -0.11
N ARG A 38 0.95 1.56 -0.62
CA ARG A 38 1.38 1.90 -1.98
C ARG A 38 1.20 0.67 -2.85
N VAL A 39 0.41 0.80 -3.91
CA VAL A 39 0.13 -0.28 -4.85
C VAL A 39 0.71 0.07 -6.21
N HIS A 40 1.50 -0.84 -6.79
CA HIS A 40 1.89 -0.83 -8.19
C HIS A 40 1.05 -1.90 -8.90
N ILE A 41 0.37 -1.50 -9.97
CA ILE A 41 -0.47 -2.40 -10.77
C ILE A 41 0.38 -2.96 -11.91
N GLY A 42 0.50 -4.27 -11.93
CA GLY A 42 1.16 -5.05 -12.98
C GLY A 42 0.29 -5.19 -14.23
N LEU A 43 0.50 -6.28 -14.98
CA LEU A 43 -0.22 -6.60 -16.21
C LEU A 43 -1.14 -7.82 -16.07
N GLU A 44 -1.52 -8.18 -14.84
CA GLU A 44 -2.50 -9.23 -14.58
C GLU A 44 -3.89 -8.85 -15.09
N ASN A 45 -4.82 -9.82 -15.10
CA ASN A 45 -6.22 -9.51 -15.34
C ASN A 45 -6.73 -8.57 -14.23
N ILE A 46 -7.36 -7.47 -14.62
CA ILE A 46 -7.88 -6.47 -13.71
C ILE A 46 -8.95 -7.04 -12.77
N ASP A 47 -9.75 -8.00 -13.22
CA ASP A 47 -10.80 -8.60 -12.40
C ASP A 47 -10.19 -9.41 -11.24
N ASP A 48 -9.11 -10.17 -11.51
CA ASP A 48 -8.39 -10.93 -10.49
C ASP A 48 -7.75 -10.00 -9.44
N LEU A 49 -7.22 -8.84 -9.88
CA LEU A 49 -6.63 -7.84 -8.98
C LEU A 49 -7.67 -7.16 -8.09
N ILE A 50 -8.85 -6.86 -8.64
CA ILE A 50 -9.96 -6.28 -7.87
C ILE A 50 -10.44 -7.31 -6.83
N GLU A 51 -10.67 -8.55 -7.24
CA GLU A 51 -11.11 -9.62 -6.34
C GLU A 51 -10.12 -9.83 -5.19
N ASP A 52 -8.81 -9.86 -5.47
CA ASP A 52 -7.79 -10.04 -4.43
C ASP A 52 -7.80 -8.88 -3.41
N LEU A 53 -7.94 -7.63 -3.88
CA LEU A 53 -8.05 -6.46 -3.00
C LEU A 53 -9.36 -6.43 -2.20
N GLU A 54 -10.49 -6.81 -2.79
CA GLU A 54 -11.77 -6.93 -2.09
C GLU A 54 -11.67 -7.97 -0.95
N GLN A 55 -11.09 -9.14 -1.23
CA GLN A 55 -10.83 -10.15 -0.20
C GLN A 55 -9.88 -9.63 0.88
N ALA A 56 -8.90 -8.80 0.53
CA ALA A 56 -8.02 -8.16 1.50
C ALA A 56 -8.74 -7.20 2.44
N PHE A 57 -9.67 -6.38 1.93
CA PHE A 57 -10.48 -5.50 2.76
C PHE A 57 -11.41 -6.28 3.69
N LEU A 58 -12.04 -7.37 3.20
CA LEU A 58 -12.89 -8.23 4.01
C LEU A 58 -12.16 -8.82 5.22
N ARG A 59 -10.86 -9.10 5.10
CA ARG A 59 -10.02 -9.63 6.20
C ARG A 59 -9.74 -8.62 7.33
N ILE A 60 -9.96 -7.33 7.11
CA ILE A 60 -9.63 -6.26 8.06
C ILE A 60 -10.84 -5.40 8.47
N SER A 61 -12.03 -5.78 8.01
CA SER A 61 -13.28 -5.07 8.28
C SER A 61 -14.03 -5.54 9.53
N ASP A 62 -13.46 -6.46 10.32
CA ASP A 62 -13.92 -6.83 11.67
C ASP A 62 -13.34 -5.92 12.76
#